data_AF-W2DU12-F1
#
_entry.id   AF-W2DU12-F1
#
_cell.length_a   1.000
_cell.length_b   1.000
_cell.length_c   1.000
_cell.angle_alpha   90.00
_cell.angle_beta   90.00
_cell.angle_gamma   90.00
#
_symmetry.space_group_name_H-M   'P 1'
#
loop_
_entity.id
_entity.type
_entity.pdbx_description
1 polymer ?
#
loop_
_entity_poly.entity_id
_entity_poly.type
_entity_poly.pdbx_seq_one_letter_code
_entity_poly.pdbx_strand_id
1 'polypeptide(L)'
;MSGSIQSSNYVPGVSGWKLDQATGDFEINSCTIGSAANAPERQMVSVEVASWSKYDLPKNAANLLQFMQAELERVPEQYRHAAEFEEFDASYGDESFNSRLFLSYARLETEEELADRLAKAKFAGTRIVHNGGCTAITCDGVVRVRFGNLDQSEPEQPEPLKVDGDQVYIREALIQDGIIKSPWPAAWSVRMQLGENGKLYAAGMGVGLPSQFVVSADRFAINDRSASDILQDIAGKIGETKLGQELKEQVDLLGSNLDDRVKSLIRKELMPGGLLHRSR
;
A
#
# COMPACT_ATOMS: atom_id res chain seq x y z
N MET A 1 22.25 16.93 7.56
CA MET A 1 22.60 17.49 6.24
C MET A 1 21.31 18.08 5.68
N SER A 2 21.22 19.40 5.57
CA SER A 2 20.05 20.10 5.01
C SER A 2 20.41 20.52 3.59
N GLY A 3 20.01 19.73 2.60
CA GLY A 3 20.27 20.01 1.20
C GLY A 3 19.30 19.26 0.30
N SER A 4 19.06 19.79 -0.90
CA SER A 4 18.37 19.04 -1.94
C SER A 4 19.37 18.23 -2.76
N ILE A 5 18.97 17.06 -3.23
CA ILE A 5 19.69 16.28 -4.23
C ILE A 5 18.88 16.31 -5.53
N GLN A 6 19.56 16.49 -6.67
CA GLN A 6 18.89 16.59 -7.97
C GLN A 6 19.76 16.02 -9.09
N SER A 7 19.12 15.63 -10.19
CA SER A 7 19.82 15.25 -11.41
C SER A 7 20.49 16.45 -12.10
N SER A 8 21.51 16.19 -12.92
CA SER A 8 22.23 17.23 -13.66
C SER A 8 21.38 17.99 -14.67
N ASN A 9 20.29 17.39 -15.14
CA ASN A 9 19.34 17.96 -16.09
C ASN A 9 18.01 18.39 -15.43
N TYR A 10 17.99 18.58 -14.10
CA TYR A 10 16.78 18.95 -13.40
C TYR A 10 16.28 20.33 -13.82
N VAL A 11 15.06 20.37 -14.33
CA VAL A 11 14.29 21.58 -14.61
C VAL A 11 12.89 21.36 -14.03
N PRO A 12 12.42 22.20 -13.08
CA PRO A 12 11.12 22.02 -12.43
C PRO A 12 9.99 21.87 -13.44
N GLY A 13 9.19 20.82 -13.31
CA GLY A 13 8.06 20.50 -14.17
C GLY A 13 8.40 20.03 -15.59
N VAL A 14 9.68 19.88 -15.94
CA VAL A 14 10.10 19.62 -17.31
C VAL A 14 10.97 18.37 -17.42
N SER A 15 12.06 18.29 -16.66
CA SER A 15 13.04 17.21 -16.81
C SER A 15 13.78 16.89 -15.52
N GLY A 16 14.37 15.70 -15.48
CA GLY A 16 15.18 15.27 -14.35
C GLY A 16 14.38 14.98 -13.09
N TRP A 17 15.08 14.90 -11.97
CA TRP A 17 14.48 14.64 -10.66
C TRP A 17 15.12 15.49 -9.58
N LYS A 18 14.35 15.78 -8.52
CA LYS A 18 14.82 16.46 -7.32
C LYS A 18 14.15 15.86 -6.09
N LEU A 19 14.92 15.73 -5.00
CA LEU A 19 14.44 15.41 -3.67
C LEU A 19 14.94 16.50 -2.71
N ASP A 20 14.02 17.14 -2.00
CA ASP A 20 14.31 18.05 -0.92
C ASP A 20 14.35 17.28 0.41
N GLN A 21 15.53 17.18 1.02
CA GLN A 21 15.70 16.43 2.27
C GLN A 21 15.17 17.16 3.51
N ALA A 22 14.88 18.47 3.40
CA ALA A 22 14.35 19.25 4.51
C ALA A 22 12.83 19.16 4.59
N THR A 23 12.13 19.22 3.44
CA THR A 23 10.67 19.13 3.40
C THR A 23 10.15 17.73 3.12
N GLY A 24 10.97 16.86 2.52
CA GLY A 24 10.53 15.55 2.02
C GLY A 24 9.85 15.62 0.65
N ASP A 25 9.76 16.82 0.05
CA ASP A 25 9.18 17.00 -1.27
C ASP A 25 10.07 16.36 -2.33
N PHE A 26 9.45 15.73 -3.32
CA PHE A 26 10.18 15.18 -4.45
C PHE A 26 9.43 15.35 -5.74
N GLU A 27 10.21 15.41 -6.82
CA GLU A 27 9.73 15.50 -8.18
C GLU A 27 10.54 14.54 -9.04
N ILE A 28 9.84 13.70 -9.78
CA ILE A 28 10.41 12.79 -10.77
C ILE A 28 9.68 13.06 -12.08
N ASN A 29 10.39 13.65 -13.02
CA ASN A 29 9.92 13.81 -14.40
C ASN A 29 10.44 12.62 -15.21
N SER A 30 9.55 11.96 -15.97
CA SER A 30 9.97 10.94 -16.93
C SER A 30 11.02 11.54 -17.86
N CYS A 31 12.08 10.78 -18.11
CA CYS A 31 13.11 11.19 -19.06
C CYS A 31 12.46 11.22 -20.44
N THR A 32 12.26 12.42 -20.98
CA THR A 32 11.72 12.69 -22.32
C THR A 32 12.76 12.32 -23.40
N ILE A 33 13.27 11.08 -23.36
CA ILE A 33 14.06 10.50 -24.44
C ILE A 33 13.10 10.33 -25.63
N GLY A 34 13.22 11.22 -26.61
CA GLY A 34 12.40 11.23 -27.83
C GLY A 34 11.20 12.19 -27.83
N SER A 35 11.08 13.09 -26.85
CA SER A 35 9.99 14.09 -26.86
C SER A 35 10.11 15.05 -28.05
N ALA A 36 8.95 15.38 -28.64
CA ALA A 36 8.78 16.45 -29.62
C ALA A 36 9.32 17.82 -29.17
N ALA A 37 9.65 17.99 -27.87
CA ALA A 37 10.40 19.14 -27.36
C ALA A 37 11.79 19.31 -28.00
N ASN A 38 12.39 18.25 -28.55
CA ASN A 38 13.68 18.30 -29.25
C ASN A 38 13.55 18.66 -30.75
N ALA A 39 12.33 18.87 -31.25
CA ALA A 39 12.06 19.26 -32.63
C ALA A 39 11.13 20.48 -32.67
N PRO A 40 11.65 21.68 -32.37
CA PRO A 40 10.87 22.91 -32.33
C PRO A 40 10.40 23.38 -33.71
N GLU A 41 10.97 22.81 -34.77
CA GLU A 41 10.66 23.16 -36.16
C GLU A 41 9.56 22.26 -36.73
N ARG A 42 8.88 22.76 -37.77
CA ARG A 42 7.87 21.99 -38.52
C ARG A 42 8.51 20.75 -39.14
N GLN A 43 7.81 19.63 -39.05
CA GLN A 43 8.30 18.36 -39.59
C GLN A 43 7.54 17.97 -40.85
N MET A 44 8.12 17.05 -41.64
CA MET A 44 7.40 16.39 -42.71
C MET A 44 6.42 15.40 -42.10
N VAL A 45 5.15 15.52 -42.44
CA VAL A 45 4.07 14.63 -42.04
C VAL A 45 3.45 13.98 -43.26
N SER A 46 3.08 12.70 -43.12
CA SER A 46 2.24 12.00 -44.10
C SER A 46 0.79 12.25 -43.74
N VAL A 47 0.03 12.79 -44.68
CA VAL A 47 -1.40 13.07 -44.54
C VAL A 47 -2.17 12.02 -45.30
N GLU A 48 -2.91 11.16 -44.59
CA GLU A 48 -3.84 10.23 -45.22
C GLU A 48 -5.07 10.99 -45.75
N VAL A 49 -5.37 10.79 -47.03
CA VAL A 49 -6.54 11.36 -47.69
C VAL A 49 -7.71 10.39 -47.63
N ALA A 50 -7.45 9.12 -47.90
CA ALA A 50 -8.42 8.05 -47.83
C ALA A 50 -7.74 6.67 -47.84
N SER A 51 -8.48 5.67 -47.36
CA SER A 51 -8.08 4.26 -47.42
C SER A 51 -9.25 3.37 -47.86
N TRP A 52 -8.92 2.33 -48.62
CA TRP A 52 -9.89 1.40 -49.18
C TRP A 52 -9.45 -0.04 -48.98
N SER A 53 -10.42 -0.91 -48.75
CA SER A 53 -10.21 -2.36 -48.87
C SER A 53 -9.92 -2.70 -50.33
N LYS A 54 -8.95 -3.59 -50.57
CA LYS A 54 -8.63 -4.07 -51.92
C LYS A 54 -9.83 -4.74 -52.61
N TYR A 55 -10.79 -5.25 -51.83
CA TYR A 55 -12.00 -5.89 -52.33
C TYR A 55 -13.03 -4.90 -52.88
N ASP A 56 -13.03 -3.67 -52.38
CA ASP A 56 -13.98 -2.62 -52.77
C ASP A 56 -13.50 -1.83 -54.00
N LEU A 57 -12.25 -2.02 -54.41
CA LEU A 57 -11.68 -1.34 -55.57
C LEU A 57 -12.26 -1.87 -56.89
N PRO A 58 -12.51 -0.99 -57.87
CA PRO A 58 -12.93 -1.41 -59.21
C PRO A 58 -11.96 -2.42 -59.82
N LYS A 59 -12.48 -3.58 -60.24
CA LYS A 59 -11.65 -4.64 -60.86
C LYS A 59 -11.29 -4.35 -62.33
N ASN A 60 -12.11 -3.57 -63.02
CA ASN A 60 -11.84 -3.19 -64.41
C ASN A 60 -10.76 -2.10 -64.44
N ALA A 61 -9.73 -2.28 -65.28
CA ALA A 61 -8.60 -1.36 -65.34
C ALA A 61 -8.96 0.09 -65.69
N ALA A 62 -9.89 0.31 -66.64
CA ALA A 62 -10.30 1.66 -67.01
C ALA A 62 -11.06 2.35 -65.86
N ASN A 63 -11.96 1.62 -65.19
CA ASN A 63 -12.69 2.14 -64.04
C ASN A 63 -11.77 2.39 -62.85
N LEU A 64 -10.76 1.54 -62.63
CA LEU A 64 -9.78 1.72 -61.56
C LEU A 64 -8.93 2.97 -61.79
N LEU A 65 -8.47 3.20 -63.03
CA LEU A 65 -7.74 4.41 -63.38
C LEU A 65 -8.59 5.67 -63.19
N GLN A 66 -9.85 5.65 -63.64
CA GLN A 66 -10.77 6.76 -63.45
C GLN A 66 -11.05 7.03 -61.95
N PHE A 67 -11.21 5.97 -61.16
CA PHE A 67 -11.39 6.05 -59.72
C PHE A 67 -10.16 6.68 -59.04
N MET A 68 -8.96 6.16 -59.30
CA MET A 68 -7.73 6.70 -58.70
C MET A 68 -7.48 8.15 -59.11
N GLN A 69 -7.82 8.52 -60.35
CA GLN A 69 -7.71 9.90 -60.81
C GLN A 69 -8.67 10.83 -60.06
N ALA A 70 -9.92 10.41 -59.84
CA ALA A 70 -10.89 11.19 -59.07
C ALA A 70 -10.46 11.32 -57.59
N GLU A 71 -9.90 10.28 -56.98
CA GLU A 71 -9.39 10.35 -55.61
C GLU A 71 -8.16 11.26 -55.50
N LEU A 72 -7.29 11.29 -56.51
CA LEU A 72 -6.15 12.22 -56.56
C LEU A 72 -6.59 13.69 -56.61
N GLU A 73 -7.77 14.01 -57.15
CA GLU A 73 -8.30 15.37 -57.14
C GLU A 73 -8.62 15.89 -55.72
N ARG A 74 -8.86 14.98 -54.76
CA ARG A 74 -9.06 15.31 -53.35
C ARG A 74 -7.77 15.72 -52.65
N VAL A 75 -6.61 15.36 -53.20
CA VAL A 75 -5.33 15.90 -52.76
C VAL A 75 -5.22 17.34 -53.25
N PRO A 76 -4.81 18.30 -52.39
CA PRO A 76 -4.58 19.68 -52.82
C PRO A 76 -3.59 19.74 -53.99
N GLU A 77 -3.88 20.57 -55.00
CA GLU A 77 -3.14 20.62 -56.28
C GLU A 77 -1.62 20.71 -56.10
N GLN A 78 -1.18 21.54 -55.17
CA GLN A 78 0.23 21.75 -54.85
C GLN A 78 0.96 20.50 -54.31
N TYR A 79 0.24 19.48 -53.81
CA TYR A 79 0.81 18.25 -53.26
C TYR A 79 0.52 17.00 -54.09
N ARG A 80 -0.28 17.09 -55.16
CA ARG A 80 -0.61 15.93 -56.03
C ARG A 80 0.61 15.24 -56.61
N HIS A 81 1.68 16.00 -56.88
CA HIS A 81 2.93 15.47 -57.42
C HIS A 81 3.73 14.62 -56.42
N ALA A 82 3.44 14.76 -55.12
CA ALA A 82 4.05 14.03 -54.01
C ALA A 82 3.04 13.10 -53.31
N ALA A 83 1.88 12.87 -53.94
CA ALA A 83 0.87 11.95 -53.45
C ALA A 83 1.20 10.53 -53.90
N GLU A 84 1.07 9.58 -52.99
CA GLU A 84 1.42 8.19 -53.22
C GLU A 84 0.25 7.28 -52.85
N PHE A 85 0.09 6.22 -53.63
CA PHE A 85 -0.77 5.11 -53.28
C PHE A 85 0.09 4.01 -52.65
N GLU A 86 -0.11 3.74 -51.37
CA GLU A 86 0.62 2.71 -50.64
C GLU A 86 -0.30 1.52 -50.34
N GLU A 87 0.16 0.31 -50.66
CA GLU A 87 -0.49 -0.92 -50.24
C GLU A 87 0.06 -1.35 -48.89
N PHE A 88 -0.82 -1.49 -47.91
CA PHE A 88 -0.47 -1.98 -46.58
C PHE A 88 -1.23 -3.27 -46.29
N ASP A 89 -0.49 -4.31 -45.94
CA ASP A 89 -1.01 -5.60 -45.52
C ASP A 89 -0.77 -5.76 -44.01
N ALA A 90 -1.85 -5.67 -43.24
CA ALA A 90 -1.82 -5.80 -41.79
C ALA A 90 -2.02 -7.25 -41.31
N SER A 91 -1.93 -8.25 -42.18
CA SER A 91 -2.16 -9.65 -41.79
C SER A 91 -1.01 -10.17 -40.91
N TYR A 92 -1.29 -10.32 -39.62
CA TYR A 92 -0.47 -11.08 -38.67
C TYR A 92 -1.29 -12.27 -38.16
N GLY A 93 -0.93 -13.49 -38.56
CA GLY A 93 -1.56 -14.75 -38.12
C GLY A 93 -2.59 -15.33 -39.09
N ASP A 94 -3.45 -16.23 -38.58
CA ASP A 94 -4.44 -16.99 -39.37
C ASP A 94 -5.71 -16.20 -39.75
N GLU A 95 -5.76 -14.90 -39.46
CA GLU A 95 -6.89 -14.04 -39.82
C GLU A 95 -6.83 -13.62 -41.30
N SER A 96 -7.96 -13.79 -41.99
CA SER A 96 -8.06 -13.57 -43.43
C SER A 96 -7.96 -12.08 -43.81
N PHE A 97 -6.91 -11.77 -44.58
CA PHE A 97 -6.81 -10.74 -45.62
C PHE A 97 -7.56 -9.41 -45.38
N ASN A 98 -6.85 -8.42 -44.84
CA ASN A 98 -7.31 -7.02 -44.84
C ASN A 98 -6.28 -6.11 -45.51
N SER A 99 -5.86 -6.48 -46.73
CA SER A 99 -5.01 -5.62 -47.56
C SER A 99 -5.77 -4.35 -47.92
N ARG A 100 -5.13 -3.21 -47.66
CA ARG A 100 -5.71 -1.88 -47.86
C ARG A 100 -4.80 -1.04 -48.74
N LEU A 101 -5.41 -0.24 -49.59
CA LEU A 101 -4.74 0.79 -50.36
C LEU A 101 -4.98 2.14 -49.69
N PHE A 102 -3.91 2.87 -49.42
CA PHE A 102 -3.92 4.20 -48.82
C PHE A 102 -3.53 5.22 -49.87
N LEU A 103 -4.25 6.33 -49.94
CA LEU A 103 -3.80 7.53 -50.64
C LEU A 103 -3.30 8.53 -49.60
N SER A 104 -2.02 8.87 -49.66
CA SER A 104 -1.41 9.85 -48.76
C SER A 104 -0.52 10.82 -49.52
N TYR A 105 -0.15 11.93 -48.89
CA TYR A 105 0.87 12.83 -49.42
C TYR A 105 1.71 13.40 -48.29
N ALA A 106 2.97 13.72 -48.58
CA ALA A 106 3.86 14.32 -47.61
C ALA A 106 3.81 15.86 -47.70
N ARG A 107 3.68 16.54 -46.55
CA ARG A 107 3.84 18.00 -46.47
C ARG A 107 4.49 18.40 -45.15
N LEU A 108 4.97 19.63 -45.08
CA LEU A 108 5.32 20.23 -43.79
C LEU A 108 4.07 20.40 -42.93
N GLU A 109 4.22 20.20 -41.62
CA GLU A 109 3.20 20.54 -40.62
C GLU A 109 2.70 21.98 -40.82
N THR A 110 1.41 22.20 -40.57
CA THR A 110 0.89 23.55 -40.45
C THR A 110 1.40 24.20 -39.17
N GLU A 111 1.25 25.52 -39.08
CA GLU A 111 1.57 26.27 -37.86
C GLU A 111 0.73 25.82 -36.66
N GLU A 112 -0.52 25.44 -36.92
CA GLU A 112 -1.47 24.89 -35.94
C GLU A 112 -1.07 23.49 -35.49
N GLU A 113 -0.71 22.59 -36.42
CA GLU A 113 -0.23 21.24 -36.09
C GLU A 113 1.09 21.28 -35.29
N LEU A 114 2.00 22.20 -35.62
CA LEU A 114 3.21 22.45 -34.84
C LEU A 114 2.85 22.96 -33.44
N ALA A 115 1.95 23.94 -33.33
CA ALA A 115 1.52 24.48 -32.04
C ALA A 115 0.86 23.40 -31.18
N ASP A 116 0.03 22.54 -31.76
CA ASP A 116 -0.59 21.39 -31.12
C ASP A 116 0.43 20.35 -30.68
N ARG A 117 1.40 20.03 -31.54
CA ARG A 117 2.49 19.10 -31.20
C ARG A 117 3.35 19.64 -30.07
N LEU A 118 3.69 20.93 -30.08
CA LEU A 118 4.44 21.59 -29.01
C LEU A 118 3.60 21.71 -27.72
N ALA A 119 2.30 21.96 -27.82
CA ALA A 119 1.40 21.96 -26.68
C ALA A 119 1.30 20.58 -26.05
N LYS A 120 1.07 19.52 -26.84
CA LYS A 120 1.10 18.13 -26.37
C LYS A 120 2.46 17.78 -25.78
N ALA A 121 3.57 18.22 -26.38
CA ALA A 121 4.93 17.97 -25.89
C ALA A 121 5.22 18.61 -24.51
N LYS A 122 4.58 19.74 -24.18
CA LYS A 122 4.73 20.37 -22.84
C LYS A 122 4.16 19.50 -21.73
N PHE A 123 3.13 18.73 -22.04
CA PHE A 123 2.44 17.87 -21.08
C PHE A 123 2.85 16.41 -21.20
N ALA A 124 3.48 16.03 -22.32
CA ALA A 124 3.85 14.67 -22.65
C ALA A 124 4.78 14.06 -21.60
N GLY A 125 4.41 12.86 -21.15
CA GLY A 125 5.20 12.06 -20.23
C GLY A 125 4.58 11.95 -18.84
N THR A 126 5.21 11.09 -18.04
CA THR A 126 4.77 10.82 -16.67
C THR A 126 5.55 11.69 -15.69
N ARG A 127 4.84 12.34 -14.79
CA ARG A 127 5.41 13.15 -13.71
C ARG A 127 4.85 12.69 -12.37
N ILE A 128 5.73 12.47 -11.41
CA ILE A 128 5.36 12.17 -10.03
C ILE A 128 5.84 13.32 -9.15
N VAL A 129 4.92 13.94 -8.41
CA VAL A 129 5.22 15.03 -7.49
C VAL A 129 4.67 14.68 -6.11
N HIS A 130 5.49 14.85 -5.08
CA HIS A 130 5.04 14.97 -3.71
C HIS A 130 5.30 16.40 -3.23
N ASN A 131 4.23 17.09 -2.85
CA ASN A 131 4.31 18.45 -2.31
C ASN A 131 3.24 18.61 -1.21
N GLY A 132 3.67 19.06 -0.03
CA GLY A 132 2.75 19.40 1.05
C GLY A 132 1.86 18.24 1.51
N GLY A 133 2.39 17.02 1.51
CA GLY A 133 1.66 15.81 1.90
C GLY A 133 0.73 15.22 0.83
N CYS A 134 0.69 15.81 -0.38
CA CYS A 134 -0.06 15.29 -1.52
C CYS A 134 0.90 14.70 -2.55
N THR A 135 0.69 13.44 -2.93
CA THR A 135 1.39 12.79 -4.03
C THR A 135 0.49 12.74 -5.25
N ALA A 136 0.92 13.30 -6.38
CA ALA A 136 0.20 13.23 -7.64
C ALA A 136 1.05 12.54 -8.71
N ILE A 137 0.43 11.64 -9.47
CA ILE A 137 0.95 11.05 -10.70
C ILE A 137 0.18 11.65 -11.86
N THR A 138 0.90 12.36 -12.73
CA THR A 138 0.36 13.01 -13.92
C THR A 138 0.89 12.29 -15.14
N CYS A 139 0.03 11.93 -16.08
CA CYS A 139 0.43 11.42 -17.39
C CYS A 139 -0.18 12.32 -18.45
N ASP A 140 0.66 12.85 -19.34
CA ASP A 140 0.22 13.70 -20.45
C ASP A 140 -0.59 14.93 -19.97
N GLY A 141 -0.16 15.53 -18.86
CA GLY A 141 -0.83 16.67 -18.22
C GLY A 141 -2.10 16.33 -17.42
N VAL A 142 -2.58 15.09 -17.48
CA VAL A 142 -3.77 14.64 -16.74
C VAL A 142 -3.36 13.95 -15.45
N VAL A 143 -3.92 14.38 -14.31
CA VAL A 143 -3.69 13.71 -13.01
C VAL A 143 -4.39 12.36 -13.02
N ARG A 144 -3.60 11.28 -13.08
CA ARG A 144 -4.11 9.90 -13.09
C ARG A 144 -4.34 9.38 -11.69
N VAL A 145 -3.43 9.72 -10.77
CA VAL A 145 -3.47 9.24 -9.40
C VAL A 145 -3.17 10.42 -8.47
N ARG A 146 -3.92 10.52 -7.38
CA ARG A 146 -3.67 11.48 -6.31
C ARG A 146 -3.83 10.75 -4.97
N PHE A 147 -2.83 10.90 -4.10
CA PHE A 147 -2.84 10.42 -2.73
C PHE A 147 -2.69 11.61 -1.78
N GLY A 148 -3.53 11.69 -0.75
CA GLY A 148 -3.56 12.81 0.19
C GLY A 148 -4.48 13.96 -0.25
N ASN A 149 -4.39 15.10 0.44
CA ASN A 149 -5.28 16.26 0.32
C ASN A 149 -6.73 16.00 0.82
N LEU A 150 -6.86 15.76 2.14
CA LEU A 150 -8.12 15.45 2.83
C LEU A 150 -9.07 16.67 3.01
N ASP A 151 -8.63 17.88 2.64
CA ASP A 151 -9.33 19.13 2.96
C ASP A 151 -10.10 19.75 1.77
N GLN A 152 -10.14 19.08 0.61
CA GLN A 152 -11.01 19.52 -0.50
C GLN A 152 -12.46 19.12 -0.24
N SER A 153 -13.39 20.07 -0.40
CA SER A 153 -14.83 19.81 -0.38
C SER A 153 -15.18 18.75 -1.43
N GLU A 154 -15.70 17.60 -0.99
CA GLU A 154 -16.12 16.50 -1.86
C GLU A 154 -17.11 17.02 -2.93
N PRO A 155 -16.86 16.83 -4.24
CA PRO A 155 -17.92 16.90 -5.23
C PRO A 155 -18.97 15.83 -4.93
N GLU A 156 -20.24 16.11 -5.24
CA GLU A 156 -21.38 15.22 -4.98
C GLU A 156 -21.09 13.76 -5.36
N GLN A 157 -21.36 12.88 -4.39
CA GLN A 157 -21.07 11.44 -4.32
C GLN A 157 -20.90 10.71 -5.67
N PRO A 158 -19.69 10.23 -6.00
CA PRO A 158 -19.53 9.14 -6.95
C PRO A 158 -19.69 7.78 -6.25
N GLU A 159 -20.15 6.80 -7.03
CA GLU A 159 -20.35 5.39 -6.66
C GLU A 159 -19.09 4.76 -6.01
N PRO A 160 -19.26 3.72 -5.16
CA PRO A 160 -18.18 3.13 -4.33
C PRO A 160 -16.90 2.72 -5.09
N LEU A 161 -17.07 2.33 -6.36
CA LEU A 161 -16.02 2.14 -7.35
C LEU A 161 -16.54 2.77 -8.64
N LYS A 162 -15.94 3.89 -9.07
CA LYS A 162 -16.30 4.54 -10.33
C LYS A 162 -15.11 4.44 -11.28
N VAL A 163 -15.35 3.93 -12.48
CA VAL A 163 -14.42 4.03 -13.60
C VAL A 163 -14.97 5.10 -14.53
N ASP A 164 -14.28 6.23 -14.63
CA ASP A 164 -14.65 7.34 -15.51
C ASP A 164 -13.54 7.53 -16.55
N GLY A 165 -13.82 7.10 -17.79
CA GLY A 165 -12.81 7.00 -18.84
C GLY A 165 -11.66 6.07 -18.43
N ASP A 166 -10.48 6.65 -18.23
CA ASP A 166 -9.23 5.97 -17.87
C ASP A 166 -8.82 6.21 -16.40
N GLN A 167 -9.74 6.72 -15.59
CA GLN A 167 -9.55 7.01 -14.18
C GLN A 167 -10.41 6.12 -13.30
N VAL A 168 -9.78 5.53 -12.28
CA VAL A 168 -10.46 4.72 -11.26
C VAL A 168 -10.55 5.52 -9.97
N TYR A 169 -11.77 5.69 -9.47
CA TYR A 169 -12.08 6.34 -8.20
C TYR A 169 -12.47 5.25 -7.19
N ILE A 170 -11.76 5.21 -6.06
CA ILE A 170 -12.10 4.36 -4.92
C ILE A 170 -12.44 5.30 -3.77
N ARG A 171 -13.65 5.16 -3.21
CA ARG A 171 -14.11 6.01 -2.11
C ARG A 171 -13.31 5.73 -0.83
N GLU A 172 -12.89 6.78 -0.12
CA GLU A 172 -12.18 6.62 1.16
C GLU A 172 -12.98 5.79 2.17
N ALA A 173 -14.31 6.00 2.28
CA ALA A 173 -15.16 5.19 3.14
C ALA A 173 -15.08 3.68 2.84
N LEU A 174 -14.91 3.30 1.57
CA LEU A 174 -14.72 1.89 1.18
C LEU A 174 -13.36 1.36 1.63
N ILE A 175 -12.32 2.21 1.55
CA ILE A 175 -10.98 1.88 2.09
C ILE A 175 -11.05 1.75 3.61
N GLN A 176 -11.77 2.63 4.30
CA GLN A 176 -11.96 2.60 5.75
C GLN A 176 -12.77 1.37 6.21
N ASP A 177 -13.79 0.96 5.46
CA ASP A 177 -14.55 -0.27 5.69
C ASP A 177 -13.72 -1.54 5.41
N GLY A 178 -12.78 -1.47 4.45
CA GLY A 178 -11.85 -2.56 4.12
C GLY A 178 -10.64 -2.66 5.05
N ILE A 179 -10.29 -1.59 5.77
CA ILE A 179 -9.35 -1.66 6.88
C ILE A 179 -10.07 -2.38 8.01
N ILE A 180 -9.54 -3.52 8.44
CA ILE A 180 -9.92 -4.12 9.73
C ILE A 180 -9.37 -3.18 10.83
N LYS A 181 -10.05 -2.05 11.03
CA LYS A 181 -9.87 -1.22 12.21
C LYS A 181 -10.53 -2.00 13.33
N SER A 182 -9.73 -2.71 14.12
CA SER A 182 -10.24 -3.28 15.37
C SER A 182 -10.82 -2.11 16.21
N PRO A 183 -12.15 -1.99 16.37
CA PRO A 183 -12.71 -0.73 16.84
C PRO A 183 -12.67 -0.55 18.36
N TRP A 184 -11.92 -1.36 19.12
CA TRP A 184 -12.10 -1.43 20.59
C TRP A 184 -10.77 -1.51 21.34
N PRO A 185 -10.66 -0.91 22.55
CA PRO A 185 -9.55 -1.13 23.50
C PRO A 185 -9.55 -2.57 24.10
N ALA A 186 -10.20 -3.52 23.43
CA ALA A 186 -10.40 -4.91 23.79
C ALA A 186 -9.94 -5.88 22.67
N ALA A 187 -8.95 -5.48 21.87
CA ALA A 187 -8.39 -6.36 20.85
C ALA A 187 -7.52 -7.44 21.50
N TRP A 188 -7.81 -8.71 21.20
CA TRP A 188 -6.83 -9.77 21.36
C TRP A 188 -5.68 -9.50 20.38
N SER A 189 -4.45 -9.56 20.85
CA SER A 189 -3.26 -9.40 20.01
C SER A 189 -2.31 -10.57 20.21
N VAL A 190 -1.73 -11.06 19.12
CA VAL A 190 -0.60 -11.99 19.15
C VAL A 190 0.61 -11.25 18.60
N ARG A 191 1.62 -11.03 19.44
CA ARG A 191 2.91 -10.48 19.03
C ARG A 191 3.79 -11.63 18.55
N MET A 192 4.29 -11.54 17.33
CA MET A 192 5.24 -12.49 16.76
C MET A 192 6.68 -11.98 16.93
N GLN A 193 7.63 -12.87 17.16
CA GLN A 193 9.08 -12.58 17.04
C GLN A 193 9.73 -13.59 16.10
N LEU A 194 10.82 -13.15 15.48
CA LEU A 194 11.68 -13.99 14.66
C LEU A 194 12.75 -14.60 15.55
N GLY A 195 12.80 -15.94 15.63
CA GLY A 195 13.86 -16.65 16.34
C GLY A 195 15.17 -16.65 15.57
N GLU A 196 16.27 -16.97 16.26
CA GLU A 196 17.62 -17.05 15.67
C GLU A 196 17.71 -18.06 14.51
N ASN A 197 16.78 -19.01 14.43
CA ASN A 197 16.63 -19.98 13.34
C ASN A 197 15.79 -19.49 12.15
N GLY A 198 15.39 -18.21 12.14
CA GLY A 198 14.56 -17.61 11.09
C GLY A 198 13.08 -18.02 11.11
N LYS A 199 12.63 -18.76 12.14
CA LYS A 199 11.20 -19.11 12.29
C LYS A 199 10.48 -18.08 13.14
N LEU A 200 9.30 -17.68 12.69
CA LEU A 200 8.39 -16.85 13.48
C LEU A 200 7.75 -17.70 14.58
N TYR A 201 7.76 -17.20 15.82
CA TYR A 201 7.04 -17.77 16.95
C TYR A 201 6.24 -16.71 17.71
N ALA A 202 5.13 -17.12 18.32
CA ALA A 202 4.31 -16.24 19.13
C ALA A 202 5.09 -15.86 20.40
N ALA A 203 5.42 -14.59 20.54
CA ALA A 203 6.26 -14.03 21.61
C ALA A 203 5.46 -13.26 22.66
N GLY A 204 4.15 -13.11 22.47
CA GLY A 204 3.26 -12.53 23.47
C GLY A 204 1.81 -12.55 23.01
N MET A 205 0.88 -12.62 23.95
CA MET A 205 -0.55 -12.51 23.70
C MET A 205 -1.16 -11.54 24.71
N GLY A 206 -1.90 -10.54 24.24
CA GLY A 206 -2.54 -9.52 25.07
C GLY A 206 -4.05 -9.54 24.90
N VAL A 207 -4.79 -9.46 26.00
CA VAL A 207 -6.23 -9.24 26.02
C VAL A 207 -6.47 -7.85 26.61
N GLY A 208 -7.16 -6.98 25.88
CA GLY A 208 -7.51 -5.65 26.38
C GLY A 208 -8.59 -5.72 27.47
N LEU A 209 -8.49 -4.82 28.47
CA LEU A 209 -9.28 -4.76 29.72
C LEU A 209 -8.90 -5.85 30.76
N PRO A 210 -9.16 -5.65 32.07
CA PRO A 210 -8.91 -6.67 33.10
C PRO A 210 -9.77 -7.92 32.86
N SER A 211 -9.22 -8.85 32.09
CA SER A 211 -9.88 -10.06 31.61
C SER A 211 -9.08 -11.30 32.00
N GLN A 212 -9.78 -12.39 32.30
CA GLN A 212 -9.18 -13.68 32.68
C GLN A 212 -9.00 -14.57 31.44
N PHE A 213 -7.86 -15.25 31.33
CA PHE A 213 -7.64 -16.30 30.32
C PHE A 213 -8.03 -17.65 30.91
N VAL A 214 -9.08 -18.29 30.39
CA VAL A 214 -9.51 -19.63 30.77
C VAL A 214 -9.05 -20.61 29.70
N VAL A 215 -8.15 -21.51 30.08
CA VAL A 215 -7.59 -22.53 29.17
C VAL A 215 -8.14 -23.88 29.56
N SER A 216 -8.89 -24.52 28.67
CA SER A 216 -9.22 -25.95 28.77
C SER A 216 -8.19 -26.72 27.93
N ALA A 217 -7.12 -27.19 28.55
CA ALA A 217 -6.08 -27.96 27.89
C ALA A 217 -5.61 -29.12 28.78
N ASP A 218 -5.27 -30.25 28.15
CA ASP A 218 -4.71 -31.41 28.83
C ASP A 218 -3.28 -31.17 29.35
N ARG A 219 -2.59 -30.14 28.85
CA ARG A 219 -1.24 -29.78 29.27
C ARG A 219 -0.99 -28.27 29.11
N PHE A 220 -0.60 -27.60 30.20
CA PHE A 220 -0.19 -26.20 30.24
C PHE A 220 1.22 -26.09 30.86
N ALA A 221 2.11 -25.32 30.25
CA ALA A 221 3.49 -25.14 30.71
C ALA A 221 3.89 -23.66 30.64
N ILE A 222 4.58 -23.18 31.69
CA ILE A 222 5.25 -21.89 31.71
C ILE A 222 6.75 -22.18 31.60
N ASN A 223 7.35 -21.87 30.45
CA ASN A 223 8.79 -22.05 30.23
C ASN A 223 9.56 -20.81 30.70
N ASP A 224 10.84 -20.96 31.03
CA ASP A 224 11.76 -19.87 31.43
C ASP A 224 11.45 -19.15 32.76
N ARG A 225 10.67 -19.79 33.65
CA ARG A 225 10.56 -19.40 35.07
C ARG A 225 11.02 -20.52 35.98
N SER A 226 11.74 -20.18 37.05
CA SER A 226 12.10 -21.14 38.09
C SER A 226 10.84 -21.60 38.83
N ALA A 227 10.72 -22.90 39.09
CA ALA A 227 9.66 -23.45 39.93
C ALA A 227 9.66 -22.81 41.32
N SER A 228 10.82 -22.42 41.84
CA SER A 228 10.94 -21.70 43.12
C SER A 228 10.23 -20.34 43.10
N ASP A 229 10.40 -19.56 42.03
CA ASP A 229 9.77 -18.25 41.91
C ASP A 229 8.24 -18.39 41.82
N ILE A 230 7.78 -19.41 41.09
CA ILE A 230 6.34 -19.69 40.95
C ILE A 230 5.76 -20.09 42.32
N LEU A 231 6.44 -20.96 43.05
CA LEU A 231 6.01 -21.37 44.39
C LEU A 231 6.01 -20.20 45.37
N GLN A 232 6.96 -19.27 45.26
CA GLN A 232 7.02 -18.10 46.11
C GLN A 232 5.88 -17.11 45.84
N ASP A 233 5.54 -16.87 44.57
CA ASP A 233 4.37 -16.04 44.20
C ASP A 233 3.06 -16.66 44.72
N ILE A 234 2.91 -17.98 44.56
CA ILE A 234 1.74 -18.71 45.06
C ILE A 234 1.67 -18.63 46.59
N ALA A 235 2.78 -18.84 47.29
CA ALA A 235 2.84 -18.74 48.74
C ALA A 235 2.50 -17.32 49.24
N GLY A 236 2.98 -16.28 48.55
CA GLY A 236 2.63 -14.89 48.83
C GLY A 236 1.12 -14.65 48.74
N LYS A 237 0.49 -15.08 47.63
CA LYS A 237 -0.97 -14.96 47.47
C LYS A 237 -1.76 -15.76 48.50
N ILE A 238 -1.30 -16.95 48.87
CA ILE A 238 -1.94 -17.75 49.93
C ILE A 238 -1.88 -16.99 51.26
N GLY A 239 -0.75 -16.35 51.57
CA GLY A 239 -0.58 -15.52 52.77
C GLY A 239 -1.47 -14.27 52.82
N GLU A 240 -1.95 -13.78 51.67
CA GLU A 240 -2.90 -12.67 51.57
C GLU A 240 -4.37 -13.11 51.69
N THR A 241 -4.66 -14.39 51.56
CA THR A 241 -6.04 -14.88 51.73
C THR A 241 -6.48 -14.78 53.19
N LYS A 242 -7.78 -14.50 53.40
CA LYS A 242 -8.38 -14.45 54.74
C LYS A 242 -8.13 -15.75 55.52
N LEU A 243 -8.30 -16.91 54.87
CA LEU A 243 -8.02 -18.21 55.46
C LEU A 243 -6.53 -18.37 55.81
N GLY A 244 -5.62 -17.91 54.95
CA GLY A 244 -4.18 -17.95 55.22
C GLY A 244 -3.75 -17.07 56.39
N GLN A 245 -4.35 -15.88 56.52
CA GLN A 245 -4.13 -14.98 57.66
C GLN A 245 -4.69 -15.58 58.96
N GLU A 246 -5.91 -16.11 58.94
CA GLU A 246 -6.53 -16.77 60.11
C GLU A 246 -5.73 -17.99 60.57
N LEU A 247 -5.26 -18.83 59.64
CA LEU A 247 -4.41 -19.97 59.97
C LEU A 247 -3.07 -19.53 60.54
N LYS A 248 -2.46 -18.48 59.98
CA LYS A 248 -1.20 -17.93 60.49
C LYS A 248 -1.37 -17.38 61.90
N GLU A 249 -2.43 -16.62 62.16
CA GLU A 249 -2.75 -16.12 63.50
C GLU A 249 -2.96 -17.27 64.50
N GLN A 250 -3.67 -18.34 64.11
CA GLN A 250 -3.84 -19.51 64.97
C GLN A 250 -2.52 -20.24 65.25
N VAL A 251 -1.65 -20.38 64.25
CA VAL A 251 -0.32 -20.98 64.42
C VAL A 251 0.56 -20.11 65.31
N ASP A 252 0.54 -18.79 65.13
CA ASP A 252 1.27 -17.85 65.98
C ASP A 252 0.75 -17.88 67.42
N LEU A 253 -0.57 -17.97 67.63
CA LEU A 253 -1.21 -18.15 68.95
C LEU A 253 -0.86 -19.49 69.59
N LEU A 254 -0.75 -20.56 68.79
CA LEU A 254 -0.32 -21.87 69.26
C LEU A 254 1.14 -21.85 69.66
N GLY A 255 2.00 -21.22 68.87
CA GLY A 255 3.44 -21.05 69.16
C GLY A 255 3.67 -20.20 70.40
N SER A 256 2.96 -19.08 70.54
CA SER A 256 3.09 -18.18 71.69
C SER A 256 2.57 -18.79 72.98
N ASN A 257 1.47 -19.57 72.93
CA ASN A 257 0.92 -20.24 74.10
C ASN A 257 1.53 -21.62 74.39
N LEU A 258 2.33 -22.19 73.48
CA LEU A 258 2.93 -23.51 73.71
C LEU A 258 3.82 -23.46 74.93
N ASP A 259 4.62 -22.41 75.05
CA ASP A 259 5.56 -22.19 76.14
C ASP A 259 4.85 -22.09 77.50
N ASP A 260 3.74 -21.35 77.55
CA ASP A 260 2.93 -21.20 78.77
C ASP A 260 2.13 -22.45 79.10
N ARG A 261 1.62 -23.18 78.10
CA ARG A 261 0.95 -24.47 78.29
C ARG A 261 1.92 -25.53 78.80
N VAL A 262 3.13 -25.60 78.24
CA VAL A 262 4.18 -26.51 78.70
C VAL A 262 4.61 -26.15 80.12
N LYS A 263 4.84 -24.86 80.44
CA LYS A 263 5.15 -24.42 81.81
C LYS A 263 4.01 -24.72 82.79
N SER A 264 2.75 -24.54 82.38
CA SER A 264 1.58 -24.86 83.20
C SER A 264 1.45 -26.37 83.46
N LEU A 265 1.66 -27.20 82.44
CA LEU A 265 1.70 -28.65 82.57
C LEU A 265 2.83 -29.10 83.50
N ILE A 266 4.05 -28.60 83.30
CA ILE A 266 5.19 -28.92 84.16
C ILE A 266 4.89 -28.51 85.62
N ARG A 267 4.33 -27.31 85.85
CA ARG A 267 3.93 -26.88 87.20
C ARG A 267 2.88 -27.81 87.80
N LYS A 268 1.89 -28.26 87.02
CA LYS A 268 0.86 -29.20 87.46
C LYS A 268 1.42 -30.59 87.77
N GLU A 269 2.33 -31.08 86.95
CA GLU A 269 3.01 -32.38 87.14
C GLU A 269 3.98 -32.37 88.33
N LEU A 270 4.46 -31.20 88.75
CA LEU A 270 5.30 -31.01 89.94
C LEU A 270 4.49 -30.84 91.25
N MET A 271 3.16 -30.70 91.18
CA MET A 271 2.29 -30.66 92.36
C MET A 271 2.01 -32.07 92.93
N PRO A 272 1.62 -32.20 94.22
CA PRO A 272 1.31 -33.49 94.84
C PRO A 272 0.29 -34.30 94.04
N GLY A 273 0.68 -35.52 93.64
CA GLY A 273 -0.13 -36.40 92.78
C GLY A 273 0.19 -36.31 91.29
N GLY A 274 1.04 -35.37 90.85
CA GLY A 274 1.59 -35.34 89.49
C GLY A 274 2.60 -36.47 89.22
N LEU A 275 2.83 -36.80 87.96
CA LEU A 275 3.71 -37.89 87.53
C LEU A 275 5.18 -37.55 87.78
N LEU A 276 5.57 -36.28 87.58
CA LEU A 276 6.93 -35.78 87.85
C LEU A 276 7.20 -35.49 89.34
N HIS A 277 6.15 -35.22 90.13
CA HIS A 277 6.26 -35.06 91.58
C HIS A 277 6.65 -36.36 92.30
N ARG A 278 6.29 -37.51 91.72
CA ARG A 278 6.49 -38.85 92.30
C ARG A 278 7.87 -39.45 92.01
N SER A 279 8.71 -38.79 91.19
CA SER A 279 10.00 -39.34 90.76
C SER A 279 11.21 -38.84 91.58
N ARG A 280 11.01 -38.47 92.85
CA ARG A 280 12.11 -38.25 93.80
C ARG A 280 11.98 -39.18 95.00
#